data_AF-A0A8U0A7B2-F1
#
_entry.id   AF-A0A8U0A7B2-F1
#
_cell.length_a   1.000
_cell.length_b   1.000
_cell.length_c   1.000
_cell.angle_alpha   90.00
_cell.angle_beta   90.00
_cell.angle_gamma   90.00
#
_symmetry.space_group_name_H-M   'P 1'
#
loop_
_entity.id
_entity.type
_entity.pdbx_description
1 polymer ?
#
loop_
_entity_poly.entity_id
_entity_poly.type
_entity_poly.pdbx_seq_one_letter_code
_entity_poly.pdbx_strand_id
1 'polypeptide(L)' 'MSWIDVFWAYVYDHRQYGWLLFVLLVFLLLLTVISLLFGEPGTTSYTISIVNLGLVLFVGLLVGTLFGYSHYRRPNE' A
#
# COMPACT_ATOMS: atom_id res chain seq x y z
N MET A 1 1.03 -15.69 -25.30
CA MET A 1 0.57 -15.07 -24.03
C MET A 1 1.26 -13.72 -23.92
N SER A 2 0.54 -12.62 -23.72
CA SER A 2 1.20 -11.31 -23.62
C SER A 2 1.91 -11.17 -22.27
N TRP A 3 2.93 -10.31 -22.17
CA TRP A 3 3.61 -10.05 -20.90
C TRP A 3 2.66 -9.50 -19.82
N ILE A 4 1.61 -8.77 -20.24
CA ILE A 4 0.54 -8.29 -19.35
C ILE A 4 -0.23 -9.48 -18.74
N ASP A 5 -0.54 -10.52 -19.52
CA ASP A 5 -1.30 -11.67 -19.01
C ASP A 5 -0.48 -12.47 -18.00
N VAL A 6 0.82 -12.62 -18.24
CA VAL A 6 1.75 -13.27 -17.31
C VAL A 6 1.84 -12.47 -16.00
N PHE A 7 1.98 -11.14 -16.09
CA PHE A 7 1.99 -10.27 -14.91
C PHE A 7 0.72 -10.43 -14.07
N TRP A 8 -0.46 -10.39 -14.71
CA TRP A 8 -1.73 -10.54 -13.99
C TRP A 8 -1.89 -11.93 -13.39
N ALA A 9 -1.45 -13.00 -14.08
CA ALA A 9 -1.44 -14.35 -13.52
C ALA A 9 -0.64 -14.43 -12.21
N TYR A 10 0.54 -13.82 -12.16
CA TYR A 10 1.34 -13.72 -10.92
C TYR A 10 0.63 -12.94 -9.81
N VAL A 11 0.01 -11.80 -10.15
CA VAL A 11 -0.72 -10.95 -9.20
C VAL A 11 -1.92 -11.71 -8.60
N TYR A 12 -2.63 -12.49 -9.41
CA TYR A 12 -3.75 -13.32 -8.94
C TYR A 12 -3.29 -14.46 -8.03
N ASP A 13 -2.21 -15.15 -8.40
CA ASP A 13 -1.64 -16.24 -7.61
C ASP A 13 -1.18 -15.75 -6.23
N HIS A 14 -0.67 -14.52 -6.14
CA HIS A 14 -0.14 -13.93 -4.90
C HIS A 14 -1.14 -12.98 -4.22
N ARG A 15 -2.43 -13.05 -4.56
CA ARG A 15 -3.44 -12.10 -4.07
C ARG A 15 -3.57 -12.06 -2.55
N GLN A 16 -3.35 -13.18 -1.87
CA GLN A 16 -3.35 -13.24 -0.40
C GLN A 16 -2.24 -12.38 0.22
N TYR A 17 -1.05 -12.35 -0.40
CA TYR A 17 0.04 -11.48 0.03
C TYR A 17 -0.25 -10.00 -0.27
N GLY A 18 -0.93 -9.71 -1.39
CA GLY A 18 -1.41 -8.36 -1.70
C GLY A 18 -2.37 -7.82 -0.63
N TRP A 19 -3.30 -8.65 -0.15
CA TRP A 19 -4.19 -8.28 0.96
C TRP A 19 -3.43 -8.05 2.27
N LEU A 20 -2.51 -8.94 2.62
CA LEU A 20 -1.68 -8.81 3.83
C LEU A 20 -0.87 -7.51 3.81
N LEU A 21 -0.22 -7.21 2.68
CA LEU A 21 0.53 -5.98 2.48
C LEU A 21 -0.37 -4.74 2.57
N PHE A 22 -1.57 -4.79 2.00
CA PHE A 22 -2.52 -3.69 2.09
C PHE A 22 -2.93 -3.41 3.54
N VAL A 23 -3.30 -4.45 4.31
CA VAL A 23 -3.65 -4.31 5.73
C VAL A 23 -2.48 -3.75 6.55
N LEU A 24 -1.26 -4.25 6.30
CA LEU A 24 -0.04 -3.74 6.94
C LEU A 24 0.16 -2.25 6.64
N LEU A 25 0.00 -1.83 5.38
CA LEU A 25 0.17 -0.43 4.98
C LEU A 25 -0.87 0.47 5.63
N VAL A 26 -2.14 0.03 5.72
CA VAL A 26 -3.18 0.77 6.43
C VAL A 26 -2.84 0.91 7.92
N PHE A 27 -2.35 -0.17 8.55
CA PHE A 27 -1.94 -0.11 9.95
C PHE A 27 -0.76 0.86 10.16
N LEU A 28 0.27 0.79 9.31
CA LEU A 28 1.41 1.71 9.35
C LEU A 28 0.99 3.16 9.10
N LEU A 29 0.01 3.39 8.22
CA LEU A 29 -0.55 4.72 7.98
C LEU A 29 -1.18 5.28 9.25
N LEU A 30 -2.01 4.49 9.94
CA LEU A 30 -2.64 4.88 11.20
C LEU A 30 -1.58 5.22 12.26
N LEU A 31 -0.57 4.37 12.43
CA LEU A 31 0.53 4.64 13.36
C LEU A 31 1.29 5.93 13.00
N THR A 32 1.52 6.17 11.71
CA THR A 32 2.22 7.37 11.24
C THR A 32 1.40 8.63 11.47
N VAL A 33 0.08 8.58 11.24
CA VAL A 33 -0.84 9.69 11.53
C VAL A 33 -0.86 9.99 13.03
N ILE A 34 -0.95 8.96 13.88
CA ILE A 34 -0.87 9.11 15.34
C ILE A 34 0.48 9.75 15.73
N SER A 35 1.60 9.26 15.17
CA SER A 35 2.92 9.82 15.44
C SER A 35 3.03 11.29 15.05
N LEU A 36 2.39 11.73 13.96
CA LEU A 36 2.37 13.14 13.55
C LEU A 36 1.46 14.00 14.43
N LEU A 37 0.35 13.45 14.95
CA LEU A 37 -0.56 14.16 15.84
C LEU A 37 0.05 14.43 17.22
N PHE A 38 0.87 13.51 17.73
CA PHE A 38 1.54 13.64 19.03
C PHE A 38 2.99 14.10 18.93
N GLY A 39 3.56 14.18 17.73
CA GLY A 39 4.95 14.58 17.51
C GLY A 39 5.13 16.08 17.61
N GLU A 40 6.15 16.51 18.37
CA GLU A 40 6.51 17.93 18.44
C GLU A 40 7.10 18.43 17.11
N PRO A 41 6.52 19.48 16.51
CA PRO A 41 7.05 20.08 15.29
C PRO A 41 8.47 20.59 15.49
N GLY A 42 9.33 20.41 14.49
CA GLY A 42 10.72 20.88 14.51
C GLY A 42 11.72 19.87 15.10
N THR A 43 11.26 18.72 15.57
CA THR A 43 12.14 17.60 15.93
C THR A 43 12.54 16.76 14.71
N THR A 44 13.69 16.09 14.78
CA THR A 44 14.10 15.10 13.77
C THR A 44 13.06 13.99 13.62
N SER A 45 12.44 13.58 14.73
CA SER A 45 11.37 12.57 14.75
C SER A 45 10.17 12.99 13.91
N TYR A 46 9.73 14.25 14.02
CA TYR A 46 8.63 14.80 13.21
C TYR A 46 8.93 14.78 11.71
N THR A 47 10.17 15.11 11.33
CA THR A 47 10.60 15.06 9.92
C THR A 47 10.59 13.63 9.37
N ILE A 48 11.06 12.66 10.16
CA ILE A 48 11.01 11.24 9.79
C ILE A 48 9.56 10.78 9.61
N SER A 49 8.65 11.19 10.50
CA SER A 49 7.23 10.83 10.38
C SER A 49 6.56 11.41 9.12
N ILE A 50 6.95 12.61 8.67
CA ILE A 50 6.47 13.18 7.38
C ILE A 50 6.96 12.33 6.20
N VAL A 51 8.24 11.99 6.17
CA VAL A 51 8.81 11.17 5.09
C VAL A 51 8.15 9.78 5.09
N ASN A 52 7.96 9.19 6.27
CA ASN A 52 7.29 7.90 6.41
C ASN A 52 5.84 7.98 5.93
N LEU A 53 5.13 9.08 6.20
CA LEU A 53 3.77 9.29 5.69
C LEU A 53 3.77 9.30 4.16
N GLY A 54 4.69 10.03 3.54
CA GLY A 54 4.84 10.07 2.08
C GLY A 54 5.08 8.69 1.48
N LEU A 55 5.98 7.90 2.07
CA LEU A 55 6.27 6.54 1.62
C LEU A 55 5.08 5.61 1.76
N VAL A 56 4.41 5.62 2.92
CA VAL A 56 3.24 4.77 3.17
C VAL A 56 2.10 5.13 2.22
N LEU A 57 1.85 6.43 1.97
CA LEU A 57 0.85 6.87 1.00
C LEU A 57 1.19 6.43 -0.42
N PHE A 58 2.44 6.59 -0.84
CA PHE A 58 2.89 6.21 -2.18
C PHE A 58 2.77 4.69 -2.40
N VAL A 59 3.32 3.88 -1.49
CA VAL A 59 3.27 2.42 -1.58
C VAL A 59 1.83 1.91 -1.39
N GLY A 60 1.08 2.51 -0.47
CA GLY A 60 -0.35 2.24 -0.25
C GLY A 60 -1.18 2.46 -1.50
N LEU A 61 -0.93 3.54 -2.24
CA LEU A 61 -1.60 3.81 -3.53
C LEU A 61 -1.25 2.74 -4.57
N LEU A 62 0.03 2.38 -4.72
CA LEU A 62 0.44 1.35 -5.67
C LEU A 62 -0.18 -0.01 -5.35
N VAL A 63 -0.10 -0.45 -4.10
CA VAL A 63 -0.67 -1.74 -3.67
C VAL A 63 -2.20 -1.70 -3.74
N GLY A 64 -2.83 -0.62 -3.30
CA GLY A 64 -4.29 -0.46 -3.32
C GLY A 64 -4.85 -0.43 -4.74
N THR A 65 -4.18 0.26 -5.68
CA THR A 65 -4.59 0.28 -7.09
C THR A 65 -4.39 -1.08 -7.75
N LEU A 66 -3.25 -1.74 -7.54
CA LEU A 66 -3.00 -3.09 -8.07
C LEU A 66 -4.01 -4.12 -7.52
N PHE A 67 -4.23 -4.11 -6.21
CA PHE A 67 -5.20 -5.01 -5.57
C PHE A 67 -6.63 -4.72 -6.00
N GLY A 68 -7.05 -3.45 -5.97
CA GLY A 68 -8.39 -3.03 -6.39
C GLY A 68 -8.66 -3.34 -7.86
N TYR A 69 -7.69 -3.06 -8.74
CA TYR A 69 -7.80 -3.38 -10.16
C TYR A 69 -7.80 -4.89 -10.42
N SER A 70 -6.99 -5.68 -9.68
CA SER A 70 -7.07 -7.15 -9.75
C SER A 70 -8.48 -7.65 -9.39
N HIS A 71 -9.14 -7.04 -8.40
CA HIS A 71 -10.48 -7.43 -8.02
C HIS A 71 -11.52 -7.07 -9.07
N TYR A 72 -11.40 -5.89 -9.69
CA TYR A 72 -12.30 -5.40 -10.74
C TYR A 72 -12.13 -6.16 -12.07
N ARG A 73 -10.90 -6.51 -12.44
CA ARG A 73 -10.58 -7.25 -13.67
C ARG A 73 -10.76 -8.77 -13.51
N ARG A 74 -11.53 -9.25 -12.52
CA ARG A 74 -11.91 -10.67 -12.51
C ARG A 74 -12.55 -10.96 -13.88
N PRO A 75 -11.93 -11.81 -14.72
CA PRO A 75 -12.64 -12.29 -15.90
C PRO A 75 -13.89 -12.95 -15.34
N ASN A 76 -15.06 -12.44 -15.72
CA ASN A 76 -16.31 -13.12 -15.47
C ASN A 76 -16.10 -14.56 -15.93
N GLU A 77 -16.25 -15.51 -15.00
CA GLU A 77 -16.38 -16.92 -15.33
C GLU A 77 -17.46 -17.11 -16.40
#